data_AF-A0A936SZP9-F1
#
_entry.id   AF-A0A936SZP9-F1
#
_cell.length_a   1.000
_cell.length_b   1.000
_cell.length_c   1.000
_cell.angle_alpha   90.00
_cell.angle_beta   90.00
_cell.angle_gamma   90.00
#
_symmetry.space_group_name_H-M   'P 1'
#
loop_
_entity.id
_entity.type
_entity.pdbx_description
1 polymer ?
#
loop_
_entity_poly.entity_id
_entity_poly.type
_entity_poly.pdbx_seq_one_letter_code
_entity_poly.pdbx_strand_id
1 'polypeptide(L)'
;MKIIVDEDGIPHIYASSDEDAFYAAGYQMAVDRLFQMDMTRRAALGRQSEVLGASSYEDDRLARLFRWRDAGRADAAEFKKQDPASYRLVVAWVEGVNRRIREVREGKAPLPHGFGPDRFDYAPGALGRNRPARRRENDRIW
;
A
#
# COMPACT_ATOMS: atom_id res chain seq x y z
N MET A 1 -3.78 21.61 -9.24
CA MET A 1 -4.48 20.35 -8.91
C MET A 1 -5.53 20.60 -7.83
N LYS A 2 -6.75 20.11 -8.01
CA LYS A 2 -7.87 20.22 -7.05
C LYS A 2 -8.61 18.88 -6.97
N ILE A 3 -8.94 18.44 -5.77
CA ILE A 3 -9.80 17.28 -5.50
C ILE A 3 -11.06 17.80 -4.84
N ILE A 4 -12.22 17.45 -5.40
CA ILE A 4 -13.54 17.80 -4.85
C ILE A 4 -14.24 16.49 -4.56
N VAL A 5 -14.59 16.26 -3.30
CA VAL A 5 -15.41 15.10 -2.92
C VAL A 5 -16.85 15.58 -2.86
N ASP A 6 -17.73 14.94 -3.62
CA ASP A 6 -19.16 15.26 -3.59
C ASP A 6 -19.86 14.67 -2.35
N GLU A 7 -21.18 14.90 -2.26
CA GLU A 7 -21.99 14.50 -1.10
C GLU A 7 -22.04 12.98 -0.90
N ASP A 8 -21.87 12.20 -1.96
CA ASP A 8 -21.82 10.73 -1.93
C ASP A 8 -20.41 10.19 -1.63
N GLY A 9 -19.44 11.07 -1.43
CA GLY A 9 -18.05 10.69 -1.18
C GLY A 9 -17.26 10.35 -2.43
N ILE A 10 -17.73 10.70 -3.63
CA ILE A 10 -17.05 10.42 -4.89
C ILE A 10 -16.05 11.55 -5.19
N PRO A 11 -14.75 11.23 -5.39
CA PRO A 11 -13.75 12.24 -5.70
C PRO A 11 -13.72 12.61 -7.18
N HIS A 12 -13.85 13.90 -7.46
CA HIS A 12 -13.65 14.53 -8.77
C HIS A 12 -12.29 15.24 -8.79
N ILE A 13 -11.44 14.88 -9.76
CA ILE A 13 -10.05 15.34 -9.85
C ILE A 13 -9.90 16.30 -11.03
N TYR A 14 -9.37 17.49 -10.74
CA TYR A 14 -9.06 18.52 -11.74
C TYR A 14 -7.57 18.84 -11.72
N ALA A 15 -6.90 18.64 -12.84
CA ALA A 15 -5.46 18.82 -12.98
C ALA A 15 -5.11 19.42 -14.35
N SER A 16 -3.91 20.00 -14.44
CA SER A 16 -3.36 20.61 -15.66
C SER A 16 -2.52 19.64 -16.50
N SER A 17 -2.20 18.47 -15.96
CA SER A 17 -1.48 17.39 -16.64
C SER A 17 -2.02 16.03 -16.19
N ASP A 18 -1.77 15.01 -17.00
CA ASP A 18 -2.12 13.63 -16.67
C ASP A 18 -1.34 13.15 -15.45
N GLU A 19 -0.04 13.48 -15.34
CA GLU A 19 0.75 13.12 -14.16
C GLU A 19 0.16 13.68 -12.86
N ASP A 20 -0.29 14.94 -12.86
CA ASP A 20 -0.94 15.55 -11.69
C ASP A 20 -2.28 14.87 -11.38
N ALA A 21 -3.05 14.50 -12.40
CA ALA A 21 -4.31 13.79 -12.21
C ALA A 21 -4.09 12.40 -11.59
N PHE A 22 -3.12 11.64 -12.09
CA PHE A 22 -2.79 10.31 -11.57
C PHE A 22 -2.21 10.39 -10.16
N TYR A 23 -1.35 11.39 -9.88
CA TYR A 23 -0.88 11.66 -8.53
C TYR A 23 -2.04 11.94 -7.56
N ALA A 24 -2.97 12.83 -7.93
CA ALA A 24 -4.16 13.12 -7.14
C ALA A 24 -5.00 11.87 -6.89
N ALA A 25 -5.19 11.05 -7.93
CA ALA A 25 -5.97 9.82 -7.85
C ALA A 25 -5.34 8.81 -6.89
N GLY A 26 -4.02 8.63 -6.95
CA GLY A 26 -3.30 7.77 -6.02
C GLY A 26 -3.37 8.29 -4.58
N TYR A 27 -3.22 9.60 -4.40
CA TYR A 27 -3.35 10.23 -3.08
C TYR A 27 -4.74 10.01 -2.49
N GLN A 28 -5.80 10.33 -3.24
CA GLN A 28 -7.18 10.20 -2.79
C GLN A 28 -7.56 8.76 -2.50
N MET A 29 -7.15 7.82 -3.36
CA MET A 29 -7.43 6.41 -3.11
C MET A 29 -6.71 5.90 -1.84
N ALA A 30 -5.53 6.44 -1.50
CA ALA A 30 -4.90 6.17 -0.20
C ALA A 30 -5.56 6.92 0.97
N VAL A 31 -6.27 8.02 0.74
CA VAL A 31 -7.12 8.62 1.79
C VAL A 31 -8.25 7.65 2.14
N ASP A 32 -8.89 7.07 1.12
CA ASP A 32 -10.12 6.31 1.29
C ASP A 32 -9.90 4.81 1.58
N ARG A 33 -8.87 4.19 1.00
CA ARG A 33 -8.73 2.72 0.90
C ARG A 33 -7.39 2.17 1.36
N LEU A 34 -6.58 2.95 2.09
CA LEU A 34 -5.22 2.52 2.44
C LEU A 34 -5.15 1.18 3.18
N PHE A 35 -6.10 0.90 4.08
CA PHE A 35 -6.16 -0.38 4.79
C PHE A 35 -6.40 -1.55 3.82
N GLN A 36 -7.40 -1.42 2.94
CA GLN A 36 -7.70 -2.42 1.92
C GLN A 36 -6.47 -2.65 1.03
N MET A 37 -5.83 -1.58 0.55
CA MET A 37 -4.63 -1.69 -0.29
C MET A 37 -3.49 -2.41 0.42
N ASP A 38 -3.23 -2.10 1.68
CA ASP A 38 -2.14 -2.73 2.44
C ASP A 38 -2.44 -4.22 2.68
N MET A 39 -3.68 -4.57 3.03
CA MET A 39 -4.10 -5.96 3.20
C MET A 39 -4.04 -6.75 1.89
N THR A 40 -4.51 -6.19 0.77
CA THR A 40 -4.38 -6.81 -0.56
C THR A 40 -2.92 -7.02 -0.93
N ARG A 41 -2.06 -6.02 -0.67
CA ARG A 41 -0.60 -6.14 -0.89
C ARG A 41 0.01 -7.24 -0.03
N ARG A 42 -0.40 -7.36 1.24
CA ARG A 42 0.07 -8.41 2.15
C ARG A 42 -0.37 -9.80 1.69
N ALA A 43 -1.62 -9.95 1.27
CA ALA A 43 -2.14 -11.20 0.72
C ALA A 43 -1.33 -11.63 -0.52
N ALA A 44 -1.15 -10.72 -1.48
CA ALA A 44 -0.36 -11.02 -2.68
C ALA A 44 1.11 -11.35 -2.37
N LEU A 45 1.70 -10.75 -1.34
CA LEU A 45 3.10 -11.00 -0.97
C LEU A 45 3.28 -12.15 0.04
N GLY A 46 2.20 -12.77 0.50
CA GLY A 46 2.21 -13.76 1.57
C GLY A 46 2.79 -13.21 2.88
N ARG A 47 2.22 -12.10 3.36
CA ARG A 47 2.61 -11.36 4.58
C ARG A 47 1.40 -10.98 5.46
N GLN A 48 0.29 -11.70 5.35
CA GLN A 48 -0.90 -11.47 6.19
C GLN A 48 -0.66 -11.92 7.63
N SER A 49 0.11 -12.99 7.84
CA SER A 49 0.44 -13.50 9.18
C SER A 49 1.18 -12.49 10.06
N GLU A 50 1.84 -11.49 9.47
CA GLU A 50 2.48 -10.39 10.21
C GLU A 50 1.50 -9.53 11.00
N VAL A 51 0.22 -9.48 10.58
CA VAL A 51 -0.81 -8.63 11.22
C VAL A 51 -2.04 -9.43 11.67
N LEU A 52 -2.31 -10.58 11.06
CA LEU A 52 -3.42 -11.48 11.43
C LEU A 52 -2.98 -12.67 12.30
N GLY A 53 -1.67 -12.92 12.42
CA GLY A 53 -1.13 -14.04 13.19
C GLY A 53 -1.16 -15.38 12.46
N ALA A 54 -1.02 -16.46 13.22
CA ALA A 54 -0.74 -17.81 12.71
C ALA A 54 -1.85 -18.38 11.81
N SER A 55 -3.09 -17.91 11.93
CA SER A 55 -4.22 -18.39 11.13
C SER A 55 -4.05 -18.14 9.62
N SER A 56 -3.24 -17.16 9.23
CA SER A 56 -2.98 -16.83 7.82
C SER A 56 -1.66 -17.41 7.29
N TYR A 57 -1.03 -18.33 8.03
CA TYR A 57 0.27 -18.88 7.64
C TYR A 57 0.22 -19.70 6.34
N GLU A 58 -0.78 -20.58 6.18
CA GLU A 58 -0.89 -21.41 4.98
C GLU A 58 -1.21 -20.57 3.73
N ASP A 59 -2.05 -19.55 3.86
CA ASP A 59 -2.33 -18.58 2.80
C ASP A 59 -1.05 -17.85 2.38
N ASP A 60 -0.25 -17.41 3.36
CA ASP A 60 1.04 -16.75 3.09
C ASP A 60 2.01 -17.67 2.35
N ARG A 61 2.05 -18.96 2.72
CA ARG A 61 2.90 -19.96 2.09
C ARG A 61 2.47 -20.21 0.65
N LEU A 62 1.17 -20.34 0.38
CA LEU A 62 0.64 -20.50 -0.97
C LEU A 62 0.89 -19.25 -1.83
N ALA A 63 0.63 -18.06 -1.30
CA ALA A 63 0.83 -16.80 -2.02
C ALA A 63 2.28 -16.60 -2.51
N ARG A 64 3.27 -17.04 -1.71
CA ARG A 64 4.69 -16.95 -2.08
C ARG A 64 5.09 -17.82 -3.27
N LEU A 65 4.34 -18.90 -3.56
CA LEU A 65 4.60 -19.75 -4.73
C LEU A 65 4.42 -18.99 -6.05
N PHE A 66 3.53 -18.00 -6.10
CA PHE A 66 3.30 -17.18 -7.28
C PHE A 66 4.43 -16.17 -7.57
N ARG A 67 5.29 -15.88 -6.58
CA ARG A 67 6.42 -14.95 -6.72
C ARG A 67 6.03 -13.58 -7.31
N TRP A 68 4.86 -13.05 -6.93
CA TRP A 68 4.32 -11.78 -7.43
C TRP A 68 5.29 -10.60 -7.36
N ARG A 69 6.17 -10.58 -6.35
CA ARG A 69 7.19 -9.54 -6.22
C ARG A 69 8.19 -9.56 -7.38
N ASP A 70 8.63 -10.74 -7.77
CA ASP A 70 9.64 -10.90 -8.81
C ASP A 70 9.01 -10.66 -10.19
N ALA A 71 7.82 -11.22 -10.42
CA ALA A 71 7.02 -10.97 -11.61
C ALA A 71 6.74 -9.47 -11.79
N GLY A 72 6.19 -8.80 -10.78
CA GLY A 72 5.89 -7.36 -10.87
C GLY A 72 7.12 -6.47 -11.08
N ARG A 73 8.32 -6.87 -10.60
CA ARG A 73 9.56 -6.14 -10.90
C ARG A 73 9.98 -6.30 -12.35
N ALA A 74 9.90 -7.52 -12.88
CA ALA A 74 10.21 -7.80 -14.28
C ALA A 74 9.24 -7.04 -15.21
N ASP A 75 7.93 -7.14 -14.92
CA ASP A 75 6.87 -6.47 -15.67
C ASP A 75 7.04 -4.95 -15.64
N ALA A 76 7.32 -4.36 -14.47
CA ALA A 76 7.55 -2.91 -14.37
C ALA A 76 8.78 -2.45 -15.16
N ALA A 77 9.86 -3.23 -15.14
CA ALA A 77 11.08 -2.92 -15.89
C ALA A 77 10.85 -2.98 -17.40
N GLU A 78 10.02 -3.91 -17.85
CA GLU A 78 9.68 -4.07 -19.26
C GLU A 78 8.65 -3.03 -19.71
N PHE A 79 7.59 -2.80 -18.93
CA PHE A 79 6.59 -1.78 -19.19
C PHE A 79 7.21 -0.39 -19.34
N LYS A 80 8.20 -0.05 -18.50
CA LYS A 80 8.96 1.20 -18.62
C LYS A 80 9.61 1.40 -19.99
N LYS A 81 10.06 0.31 -20.64
CA LYS A 81 10.68 0.37 -21.97
C LYS A 81 9.63 0.43 -23.08
N GLN A 82 8.58 -0.39 -22.96
CA GLN A 82 7.55 -0.54 -23.99
C GLN A 82 6.65 0.70 -24.08
N ASP A 83 6.27 1.27 -22.95
CA ASP A 83 5.44 2.48 -22.88
C ASP A 83 5.92 3.40 -21.74
N PRO A 84 6.97 4.19 -21.98
CA PRO A 84 7.50 5.13 -20.99
C PRO A 84 6.50 6.23 -20.59
N ALA A 85 5.52 6.54 -21.42
CA ALA A 85 4.53 7.57 -21.13
C ALA A 85 3.53 7.07 -20.08
N SER A 86 2.90 5.92 -20.31
CA SER A 86 1.97 5.33 -19.34
C SER A 86 2.67 4.88 -18.06
N TYR A 87 3.91 4.40 -18.15
CA TYR A 87 4.72 4.08 -16.97
C TYR A 87 4.90 5.29 -16.05
N ARG A 88 5.10 6.50 -16.60
CA ARG A 88 5.20 7.74 -15.80
C ARG A 88 3.91 8.03 -15.03
N LEU A 89 2.74 7.76 -15.62
CA LEU A 89 1.44 7.94 -14.95
C LEU A 89 1.28 6.97 -13.78
N VAL A 90 1.66 5.70 -13.95
CA VAL A 90 1.67 4.72 -12.86
C VAL A 90 2.60 5.14 -11.73
N VAL A 91 3.80 5.64 -12.06
CA VAL A 91 4.73 6.18 -11.06
C VAL A 91 4.14 7.38 -10.32
N ALA A 92 3.51 8.32 -11.02
CA ALA A 92 2.86 9.48 -10.41
C ALA A 92 1.77 9.06 -9.41
N TRP A 93 0.93 8.10 -9.80
CA TRP A 93 -0.08 7.52 -8.92
C TRP A 93 0.53 6.86 -7.68
N VAL A 94 1.60 6.08 -7.84
CA VAL A 94 2.32 5.45 -6.72
C VAL A 94 2.88 6.53 -5.79
N GLU A 95 3.41 7.62 -6.32
CA GLU A 95 3.89 8.74 -5.50
C GLU A 95 2.79 9.44 -4.72
N GLY A 96 1.58 9.56 -5.28
CA GLY A 96 0.40 10.04 -4.57
C GLY A 96 0.02 9.16 -3.38
N VAL A 97 -0.03 7.84 -3.59
CA VAL A 97 -0.26 6.85 -2.51
C VAL A 97 0.83 6.99 -1.44
N ASN A 98 2.09 7.07 -1.86
CA ASN A 98 3.25 7.17 -0.97
C ASN A 98 3.21 8.46 -0.15
N ARG A 99 2.73 9.58 -0.73
CA ARG A 99 2.55 10.84 -0.02
C ARG A 99 1.59 10.68 1.16
N ARG A 100 0.41 10.08 0.95
CA ARG A 100 -0.56 9.87 2.03
C ARG A 100 -0.02 8.96 3.12
N ILE A 101 0.69 7.89 2.75
CA ILE A 101 1.37 7.00 3.71
C ILE A 101 2.37 7.78 4.57
N ARG A 102 3.16 8.68 3.98
CA ARG A 102 4.10 9.53 4.74
C ARG A 102 3.37 10.43 5.73
N GLU A 103 2.32 11.12 5.30
CA GLU A 103 1.54 12.01 6.17
C GLU A 103 0.96 11.28 7.39
N VAL A 104 0.40 10.08 7.19
CA VAL A 104 -0.11 9.24 8.29
C VAL A 104 1.00 8.87 9.26
N ARG A 105 2.17 8.46 8.74
CA ARG A 105 3.31 8.06 9.58
C ARG A 105 3.97 9.22 10.32
N GLU A 106 3.90 10.41 9.76
CA GLU A 106 4.39 11.66 10.37
C GLU A 106 3.38 12.28 11.35
N GLY A 107 2.20 11.68 11.52
CA GLY A 107 1.13 12.23 12.36
C GLY A 107 0.47 13.49 11.81
N LYS A 108 0.73 13.82 10.54
CA LYS A 108 0.13 14.97 9.83
C LYS A 108 -1.26 14.64 9.27
N ALA A 109 -1.62 13.37 9.26
CA ALA A 109 -2.92 12.87 8.86
C ALA A 109 -3.41 11.82 9.86
N PRO A 110 -4.75 11.72 10.07
CA PRO A 110 -5.30 10.68 10.93
C PRO A 110 -5.01 9.30 10.35
N LEU A 111 -4.84 8.34 11.26
CA LEU A 111 -4.69 6.94 10.90
C LEU A 111 -6.00 6.46 10.25
N PRO A 112 -5.97 5.91 9.01
CA PRO A 112 -7.19 5.45 8.35
C PRO A 112 -7.87 4.32 9.11
N HIS A 113 -9.17 4.18 8.89
CA HIS A 113 -9.95 3.09 9.47
C HIS A 113 -9.34 1.72 9.13
N GLY A 114 -9.32 0.81 10.10
CA GLY A 114 -8.72 -0.53 10.00
C GLY A 114 -7.29 -0.64 10.57
N PHE A 115 -6.62 0.47 10.83
CA PHE A 115 -5.32 0.46 11.52
C PHE A 115 -5.46 0.85 13.01
N GLY A 116 -4.41 0.59 13.81
CA GLY A 116 -4.33 1.00 15.21
C GLY A 116 -4.74 -0.06 16.25
N PRO A 117 -4.47 0.20 17.54
CA PRO A 117 -4.54 -0.79 18.62
C PRO A 117 -5.96 -1.33 18.86
N ASP A 118 -6.98 -0.52 18.59
CA ASP A 118 -8.39 -0.92 18.76
C ASP A 118 -8.90 -1.85 17.63
N ARG A 119 -8.02 -2.25 16.70
CA ARG A 119 -8.33 -3.06 15.52
C ARG A 119 -7.25 -4.13 15.28
N PHE A 120 -6.41 -3.96 14.25
CA PHE A 120 -5.36 -4.93 13.87
C PHE A 120 -3.98 -4.59 14.47
N ASP A 121 -3.89 -3.59 15.36
CA ASP A 121 -2.70 -3.12 16.07
C ASP A 121 -1.44 -2.96 15.20
N TYR A 122 -1.61 -2.32 14.03
CA TYR A 122 -0.49 -1.99 13.17
C TYR A 122 -0.72 -0.69 12.39
N ALA A 123 0.36 -0.15 11.84
CA ALA A 123 0.36 1.04 10.99
C ALA A 123 0.75 0.67 9.53
N PRO A 124 0.36 1.48 8.53
CA PRO A 124 0.71 1.23 7.13
C PRO A 124 2.21 0.92 6.95
N GLY A 125 2.50 -0.20 6.29
CA GLY A 125 3.88 -0.69 6.16
C GLY A 125 4.79 0.30 5.43
N ALA A 126 5.98 0.58 5.99
CA ALA A 126 6.96 1.46 5.36
C ALA A 126 7.37 0.92 3.98
N LEU A 127 7.34 1.79 2.97
CA LEU A 127 7.80 1.46 1.63
C LEU A 127 9.32 1.27 1.67
N GLY A 128 9.79 0.07 1.28
CA GLY A 128 11.21 -0.20 1.07
C GLY A 128 12.00 -0.82 2.24
N ARG A 129 11.42 -1.07 3.42
CA ARG A 129 12.11 -1.86 4.46
C ARG A 129 11.27 -3.06 4.88
N ASN A 130 11.72 -4.26 4.49
CA ASN A 130 11.49 -5.48 5.26
C ASN A 130 12.05 -5.20 6.67
N ARG A 131 11.19 -4.84 7.63
CA ARG A 131 11.52 -5.17 9.01
C ARG A 131 11.06 -6.61 9.21
N PRO A 132 11.93 -7.54 9.64
CA PRO A 132 11.42 -8.79 10.18
C PRO A 132 10.47 -8.44 11.33
N ALA A 133 9.41 -9.24 11.49
CA ALA A 133 8.57 -9.20 12.67
C ALA A 133 9.46 -9.06 13.91
N ARG A 134 9.12 -8.14 14.82
CA ARG A 134 9.81 -8.06 16.10
C ARG A 134 9.79 -9.47 16.70
N ARG A 135 10.98 -10.08 16.91
CA ARG A 135 11.09 -11.25 17.79
C ARG A 135 10.41 -10.84 19.09
N ARG A 136 9.34 -11.54 19.49
CA ARG A 136 8.98 -11.54 20.90
C ARG A 136 10.13 -12.28 21.59
N GLU A 137 10.84 -11.53 22.41
CA GLU A 137 11.80 -12.03 23.37
C GLU A 137 11.02 -12.86 24.40
N ASN A 138 10.65 -14.10 24.05
CA ASN A 138 10.14 -15.06 25.02
C ASN A 138 10.23 -16.55 24.61
N ASP A 139 11.15 -16.93 23.73
CA ASP A 139 11.50 -18.34 23.52
C ASP A 139 12.67 -18.72 24.44
N ARG A 140 12.44 -18.58 25.73
CA ARG A 140 13.10 -19.35 26.78
C ARG A 140 12.01 -19.99 27.60
N ILE A 141 11.61 -21.19 27.24
CA ILE A 141 11.22 -22.30 28.12
C ILE A 141 11.08 -23.52 27.20
N TRP A 142 11.85 -24.56 27.55
CA TRP A 142 12.16 -25.81 26.86
C TRP A 142 13.23 -25.71 25.76
#